data_AF-A0AAE9JC69-F1
#
_entry.id   AF-A0AAE9JC69-F1
#
_cell.length_a   1.000
_cell.length_b   1.000
_cell.length_c   1.000
_cell.angle_alpha   90.00
_cell.angle_beta   90.00
_cell.angle_gamma   90.00
#
_symmetry.space_group_name_H-M   'P 1'
#
loop_
_entity.id
_entity.type
_entity.pdbx_description
1 polymer ?
#
loop_
_entity_poly.entity_id
_entity_poly.type
_entity_poly.pdbx_seq_one_letter_code
_entity_poly.pdbx_strand_id
1 'polypeptide(L)'
;MECTKNLFKETIEEMTGFTDTQLDTLKNLSPHTRRKLKSAIMDALDSMGLLLEMSIAPSFSMSTLPIYLLRAQHLMNLLTKDMENLKPESESMNDSFEVFKQGLAAVVSNIPAKVMRCIQPE
;
A
#
# COMPACT_ATOMS: atom_id res chain seq x y z
N MET A 1 7.47 20.41 -2.05
CA MET A 1 6.32 19.70 -2.65
C MET A 1 6.73 18.62 -3.62
N GLU A 2 7.73 18.84 -4.50
CA GLU A 2 8.15 17.80 -5.44
C GLU A 2 8.65 16.52 -4.74
N CYS A 3 9.37 16.64 -3.62
CA CYS A 3 9.81 15.47 -2.84
C CYS A 3 8.65 14.64 -2.29
N THR A 4 7.63 15.27 -1.70
CA THR A 4 6.47 14.55 -1.13
C THR A 4 5.62 13.89 -2.22
N LYS A 5 5.48 14.55 -3.37
CA LYS A 5 4.84 13.98 -4.57
C LYS A 5 5.59 12.73 -5.05
N ASN A 6 6.91 12.81 -5.21
CA ASN A 6 7.73 11.69 -5.67
C ASN A 6 7.65 10.52 -4.69
N LEU A 7 7.63 10.79 -3.39
CA LEU A 7 7.48 9.76 -2.36
C LEU A 7 6.16 8.98 -2.47
N PHE A 8 5.02 9.66 -2.66
CA PHE A 8 3.75 8.96 -2.85
C PHE A 8 3.72 8.19 -4.17
N LYS A 9 4.28 8.77 -5.24
CA LYS A 9 4.41 8.10 -6.54
C LYS A 9 5.25 6.82 -6.45
N GLU A 10 6.44 6.89 -5.86
CA GLU A 10 7.33 5.73 -5.64
C GLU A 10 6.65 4.66 -4.79
N THR A 11 5.91 5.06 -3.76
CA THR A 11 5.17 4.12 -2.91
C THR A 11 4.07 3.39 -3.68
N ILE A 12 3.33 4.08 -4.57
CA ILE A 12 2.33 3.45 -5.44
C ILE A 12 3.00 2.49 -6.43
N GLU A 13 4.13 2.88 -7.03
CA GLU A 13 4.89 2.05 -7.96
C GLU A 13 5.43 0.78 -7.28
N GLU A 14 6.00 0.89 -6.07
CA GLU A 14 6.45 -0.25 -5.26
C GLU A 14 5.30 -1.19 -4.90
N MET A 15 4.17 -0.64 -4.45
CA MET A 15 2.99 -1.42 -4.08
C MET A 15 2.40 -2.16 -5.28
N THR A 16 2.36 -1.50 -6.44
CA THR A 16 1.89 -2.09 -7.71
C THR A 16 2.84 -3.21 -8.16
N GLY A 17 4.15 -2.94 -8.24
CA GLY A 17 5.14 -3.93 -8.65
C GLY A 17 5.20 -5.14 -7.72
N PHE A 18 5.09 -4.92 -6.40
CA PHE A 18 5.01 -6.02 -5.43
C PHE A 18 3.73 -6.84 -5.61
N THR A 19 2.59 -6.17 -5.80
CA THR A 19 1.30 -6.81 -6.08
C THR A 19 1.36 -7.68 -7.32
N ASP A 20 1.87 -7.16 -8.44
CA ASP A 20 1.94 -7.90 -9.71
C ASP A 20 2.83 -9.14 -9.56
N THR A 21 3.97 -8.99 -8.87
CA THR A 21 4.91 -10.10 -8.61
C THR A 21 4.28 -11.19 -7.75
N GLN A 22 3.52 -10.82 -6.71
CA GLN A 22 2.96 -11.78 -5.74
C GLN A 22 1.61 -12.35 -6.18
N LEU A 23 0.83 -11.63 -7.00
CA LEU A 23 -0.37 -12.22 -7.61
C LEU A 23 -0.03 -13.44 -8.47
N ASP A 24 1.16 -13.47 -9.08
CA ASP A 24 1.66 -14.61 -9.84
C ASP A 24 2.14 -15.77 -8.96
N THR A 25 2.47 -15.54 -7.69
CA THR A 25 2.80 -16.62 -6.74
C THR A 25 1.53 -17.24 -6.14
N LEU A 26 0.42 -16.50 -6.12
CA LEU A 26 -0.88 -16.92 -5.63
C LEU A 26 -1.77 -17.64 -6.68
N LYS A 27 -1.17 -18.37 -7.64
CA LYS A 27 -1.88 -19.05 -8.75
C LYS A 27 -2.89 -20.10 -8.31
N ASN A 28 -2.80 -20.60 -7.08
CA ASN A 28 -3.68 -21.63 -6.54
C ASN A 28 -4.96 -21.06 -5.89
N LEU A 29 -5.17 -19.74 -5.91
CA LEU A 29 -6.41 -19.12 -5.45
C LEU A 29 -7.60 -19.53 -6.31
N SER A 30 -8.74 -19.82 -5.67
CA SER A 30 -10.00 -19.88 -6.41
C SER A 30 -10.24 -18.57 -7.18
N PRO A 31 -10.95 -18.63 -8.32
CA PRO A 31 -11.30 -17.43 -9.08
C PRO A 31 -12.10 -16.39 -8.29
N HIS A 32 -12.77 -16.80 -7.22
CA HIS A 32 -13.51 -15.90 -6.33
C HIS A 32 -12.56 -15.13 -5.40
N THR A 33 -11.68 -15.85 -4.71
CA THR A 33 -10.72 -15.25 -3.77
C THR A 33 -9.71 -14.38 -4.49
N ARG A 34 -9.25 -14.78 -5.67
CA ARG A 34 -8.40 -13.94 -6.54
C ARG A 34 -9.07 -12.63 -6.93
N ARG A 35 -10.37 -12.65 -7.25
CA ARG A 35 -11.13 -11.44 -7.58
C ARG A 35 -11.26 -10.50 -6.37
N LYS A 36 -11.59 -11.04 -5.20
CA LYS A 36 -11.68 -10.23 -3.98
C LYS A 36 -10.33 -9.62 -3.59
N LEU A 37 -9.26 -10.41 -3.64
CA LEU A 37 -7.90 -9.93 -3.37
C LEU A 37 -7.51 -8.80 -4.31
N LYS A 38 -7.74 -8.99 -5.62
CA LYS A 38 -7.49 -7.94 -6.62
C LYS A 38 -8.28 -6.67 -6.33
N SER A 39 -9.57 -6.79 -5.98
CA SER A 39 -10.41 -5.65 -5.62
C SER A 39 -9.83 -4.88 -4.43
N ALA A 40 -9.53 -5.57 -3.33
CA ALA A 40 -9.00 -4.93 -2.12
C ALA A 40 -7.70 -4.18 -2.39
N ILE A 41 -6.81 -4.76 -3.21
CA ILE A 41 -5.56 -4.09 -3.57
C ILE A 41 -5.81 -2.87 -4.47
N MET A 42 -6.71 -2.97 -5.45
CA MET A 42 -7.08 -1.83 -6.29
C MET A 42 -7.69 -0.70 -5.46
N ASP A 43 -8.58 -1.01 -4.52
CA ASP A 43 -9.19 -0.01 -3.62
C ASP A 43 -8.13 0.71 -2.77
N ALA A 44 -7.11 -0.03 -2.31
CA ALA A 44 -5.99 0.54 -1.57
C ALA A 44 -5.08 1.40 -2.46
N LEU A 45 -4.79 0.96 -3.70
CA LEU A 45 -4.02 1.73 -4.68
C LEU A 45 -4.74 3.02 -5.08
N ASP A 46 -6.05 2.97 -5.33
CA ASP A 46 -6.88 4.14 -5.63
C ASP A 46 -6.85 5.14 -4.48
N SER A 47 -6.97 4.64 -3.24
CA SER A 47 -6.88 5.48 -2.05
C SER A 47 -5.49 6.11 -1.86
N MET A 48 -4.42 5.39 -2.20
CA MET A 48 -3.06 5.94 -2.24
C MET A 48 -2.90 6.99 -3.36
N GLY A 49 -3.55 6.80 -4.51
CA GLY A 49 -3.64 7.77 -5.59
C GLY A 49 -4.27 9.10 -5.13
N LEU A 50 -5.33 9.05 -4.33
CA LEU A 50 -5.91 10.24 -3.72
C LEU A 50 -4.93 10.95 -2.76
N LEU A 51 -4.11 10.20 -2.01
CA LEU A 51 -3.05 10.81 -1.18
C LEU A 51 -2.01 11.53 -2.04
N LEU A 52 -1.63 10.97 -3.19
CA LEU A 52 -0.75 11.62 -4.17
C LEU A 52 -1.37 12.92 -4.69
N GLU A 53 -2.63 12.90 -5.13
CA GLU A 53 -3.35 14.10 -5.61
C GLU A 53 -3.40 15.18 -4.53
N MET A 54 -3.72 14.80 -3.30
CA MET A 54 -3.74 15.75 -2.19
C MET A 54 -2.33 16.28 -1.86
N SER A 55 -1.26 15.51 -2.08
CA SER A 55 0.12 15.96 -1.82
C SER A 55 0.62 17.05 -2.78
N ILE A 56 -0.05 17.22 -3.93
CA ILE A 56 0.23 18.27 -4.91
C ILE A 56 -0.79 19.41 -4.87
N ALA A 57 -1.83 19.29 -4.04
CA ALA A 57 -2.85 20.32 -3.90
C ALA A 57 -2.26 21.58 -3.26
N PRO A 58 -2.75 22.79 -3.61
CA PRO A 58 -2.29 24.04 -3.00
C PRO A 58 -2.48 24.11 -1.48
N SER A 59 -3.42 23.32 -0.95
CA SER A 59 -3.70 23.20 0.49
C SER A 59 -2.70 22.30 1.23
N PHE A 60 -1.84 21.58 0.53
CA PHE A 60 -0.84 20.71 1.14
C PHE A 60 0.27 21.52 1.79
N SER A 61 0.62 21.12 3.01
CA SER A 61 1.74 21.69 3.75
C SER A 61 2.42 20.63 4.62
N MET A 62 3.62 20.94 5.10
CA MET A 62 4.34 20.08 6.05
C MET A 62 3.58 19.86 7.36
N SER A 63 2.70 20.79 7.78
CA SER A 63 1.85 20.59 8.97
C SER A 63 0.71 19.60 8.72
N THR A 64 0.26 19.46 7.48
CA THR A 64 -0.76 18.47 7.09
C THR A 64 -0.18 17.10 6.75
N LEU A 65 1.11 17.01 6.41
CA LEU A 65 1.78 15.75 6.06
C LEU A 65 1.54 14.59 7.06
N PRO A 66 1.62 14.79 8.39
CA PRO A 66 1.32 13.71 9.34
C PRO A 66 -0.08 13.09 9.18
N ILE A 67 -1.08 13.89 8.77
CA ILE A 67 -2.45 13.40 8.52
C ILE A 67 -2.45 12.43 7.33
N TYR A 68 -1.74 12.76 6.26
CA TYR A 68 -1.62 11.91 5.09
C TYR A 68 -0.87 10.61 5.38
N LEU A 69 0.17 10.68 6.22
CA LEU A 69 0.90 9.49 6.70
C LEU A 69 0.01 8.55 7.51
N LEU A 70 -0.79 9.09 8.44
CA LEU A 70 -1.75 8.30 9.21
C LEU A 70 -2.82 7.67 8.31
N ARG A 71 -3.29 8.39 7.28
CA ARG A 71 -4.23 7.85 6.29
C ARG A 71 -3.61 6.69 5.51
N ALA A 72 -2.37 6.81 5.04
CA ALA A 72 -1.67 5.73 4.36
C ALA A 72 -1.55 4.47 5.24
N GLN A 73 -1.15 4.64 6.51
CA GLN A 73 -1.09 3.54 7.47
C GLN A 73 -2.46 2.91 7.73
N HIS A 74 -3.51 3.72 7.84
CA HIS A 74 -4.87 3.23 8.03
C HIS A 74 -5.35 2.39 6.85
N LEU A 75 -5.11 2.84 5.61
CA LEU A 75 -5.44 2.10 4.40
C LEU A 75 -4.80 0.72 4.39
N MET A 76 -3.54 0.60 4.83
CA MET A 76 -2.88 -0.70 4.92
C MET A 76 -3.43 -1.61 6.00
N ASN A 77 -3.83 -1.05 7.14
CA ASN A 77 -4.51 -1.83 8.15
C ASN A 77 -5.86 -2.37 7.63
N LEU A 78 -6.57 -1.61 6.81
CA LEU A 78 -7.79 -2.08 6.15
C LEU A 78 -7.49 -3.19 5.15
N LEU A 79 -6.52 -2.99 4.25
CA LEU A 79 -6.11 -4.02 3.29
C LEU A 79 -5.65 -5.31 3.99
N THR A 80 -4.90 -5.20 5.08
CA THR A 80 -4.45 -6.34 5.88
C THR A 80 -5.64 -7.13 6.45
N LYS A 81 -6.63 -6.42 7.01
CA LYS A 81 -7.86 -7.04 7.52
C LYS A 81 -8.68 -7.68 6.41
N ASP A 82 -8.80 -7.02 5.26
CA ASP A 82 -9.50 -7.57 4.11
C ASP A 82 -8.84 -8.87 3.64
N MET A 83 -7.51 -8.91 3.64
CA MET A 83 -6.76 -10.13 3.32
C MET A 83 -6.93 -11.24 4.37
N GLU A 84 -6.95 -10.91 5.67
CA GLU A 84 -7.25 -11.88 6.74
C GLU A 84 -8.67 -12.47 6.60
N ASN A 85 -9.63 -11.63 6.20
CA ASN A 85 -11.01 -12.04 5.97
C ASN A 85 -11.18 -12.94 4.74
N LEU A 86 -10.19 -13.01 3.84
CA LEU A 86 -10.26 -13.91 2.69
C LEU A 86 -10.17 -15.38 3.08
N LYS A 87 -9.62 -15.71 4.26
CA LYS A 87 -9.30 -17.06 4.76
C LYS A 87 -8.55 -17.92 3.72
N PRO A 88 -7.30 -18.34 3.99
CA PRO A 88 -6.58 -19.20 3.04
C PRO A 88 -7.39 -20.47 2.75
N GLU A 89 -7.55 -20.79 1.47
CA GLU A 89 -8.31 -21.99 1.03
C GLU A 89 -7.55 -23.30 1.31
N SER A 90 -6.26 -23.20 1.64
CA SER A 90 -5.42 -24.30 2.12
C SER A 90 -4.30 -23.79 3.04
N GLU A 91 -3.77 -24.66 3.90
CA GLU A 91 -2.63 -24.32 4.78
C GLU A 91 -1.40 -23.85 4.00
N SER A 92 -1.13 -24.47 2.85
CA SER A 92 0.01 -24.09 1.97
C SER A 92 -0.08 -22.65 1.43
N MET A 93 -1.27 -22.05 1.44
CA MET A 93 -1.48 -20.68 0.97
C MET A 93 -1.33 -19.67 2.10
N ASN A 94 -1.39 -20.10 3.36
CA ASN A 94 -1.28 -19.20 4.50
C ASN A 94 0.06 -18.48 4.49
N ASP A 95 1.16 -19.21 4.23
CA ASP A 95 2.51 -18.63 4.16
C ASP A 95 2.64 -17.61 3.02
N SER A 96 2.06 -17.91 1.85
CA SER A 96 2.08 -16.98 0.70
C SER A 96 1.27 -15.72 0.97
N PHE A 97 0.10 -15.86 1.63
CA PHE A 97 -0.69 -14.72 2.08
C PHE A 97 0.04 -13.88 3.13
N GLU A 98 0.71 -14.51 4.09
CA GLU A 98 1.50 -13.80 5.10
C GLU A 98 2.67 -13.04 4.47
N VAL A 99 3.41 -13.65 3.55
CA VAL A 99 4.47 -12.97 2.78
C VAL A 99 3.89 -11.77 2.03
N PHE A 100 2.73 -11.95 1.40
CA PHE A 100 2.08 -10.89 0.66
C PHE A 100 1.61 -9.74 1.58
N LYS A 101 0.98 -10.04 2.72
CA LYS A 101 0.60 -9.04 3.73
C LYS A 101 1.81 -8.29 4.27
N GLN A 102 2.87 -9.01 4.64
CA GLN A 102 4.07 -8.41 5.23
C GLN A 102 4.80 -7.50 4.23
N GLY A 103 4.94 -7.92 2.97
CA GLY A 103 5.59 -7.09 1.96
C GLY A 103 4.80 -5.82 1.64
N LEU A 104 3.47 -5.91 1.55
CA LEU A 104 2.60 -4.74 1.40
C LEU A 104 2.71 -3.78 2.61
N ALA A 105 2.68 -4.33 3.83
CA ALA A 105 2.86 -3.54 5.04
C ALA A 105 4.25 -2.86 5.10
N ALA A 106 5.29 -3.53 4.60
CA ALA A 106 6.65 -2.98 4.55
C ALA A 106 6.78 -1.79 3.60
N VAL A 107 6.12 -1.81 2.45
CA VAL A 107 6.11 -0.67 1.50
C VAL A 107 5.58 0.59 2.17
N VAL A 108 4.48 0.47 2.92
CA VAL A 108 3.85 1.64 3.57
C VAL A 108 4.50 2.04 4.88
N SER A 109 5.01 1.09 5.67
CA SER A 109 5.73 1.40 6.90
C SER A 109 7.03 2.17 6.65
N ASN A 110 7.55 2.12 5.41
CA ASN A 110 8.69 2.90 4.96
C ASN A 110 8.36 4.35 4.58
N ILE A 111 7.09 4.73 4.42
CA ILE A 111 6.69 6.09 4.03
C ILE A 111 7.22 7.15 5.03
N PRO A 112 7.11 7.01 6.37
CA PRO A 112 7.70 7.98 7.29
C PRO A 112 9.21 8.15 7.13
N ALA A 113 9.94 7.04 6.89
CA ALA A 113 11.38 7.08 6.66
C ALA A 113 11.73 7.80 5.35
N LYS A 114 10.95 7.57 4.27
CA LYS A 114 11.07 8.32 3.02
C LYS A 114 10.76 9.80 3.22
N VAL A 115 9.77 10.14 4.08
CA VAL A 115 9.40 11.53 4.37
C VAL A 115 10.54 12.28 5.03
N MET A 116 11.31 11.65 5.92
CA MET A 116 12.46 12.30 6.56
C MET A 116 13.47 12.84 5.54
N ARG A 117 13.62 12.18 4.37
CA ARG A 117 14.47 12.66 3.27
C ARG A 117 13.96 13.95 2.63
N CYS A 118 12.66 14.24 2.74
CA CYS A 118 12.07 15.49 2.25
C CYS A 118 12.18 16.66 3.25
N ILE A 119 12.60 16.38 4.49
CA ILE A 119 12.65 17.36 5.59
C ILE A 119 14.10 17.67 5.99
N GLN A 120 15.02 16.73 5.79
CA GLN A 120 16.43 16.95 6.06
C GLN A 120 17.02 17.93 5.04
N PRO A 121 17.73 18.98 5.48
CA PRO A 121 18.53 19.79 4.57
C PRO A 121 19.70 18.93 4.04
N GLU A 122 19.97 19.03 2.74
CA GLU A 122 21.19 18.47 2.12
C GLU A 122 22.47 18.99 2.79
#